data_AF-A0A1E7FTD1-F1
#
_entry.id   AF-A0A1E7FTD1-F1
#
_cell.length_a   1.000
_cell.length_b   1.000
_cell.length_c   1.000
_cell.angle_alpha   90.00
_cell.angle_beta   90.00
_cell.angle_gamma   90.00
#
_symmetry.space_group_name_H-M   'P 1'
#
loop_
_entity.id
_entity.type
_entity.pdbx_description
1 polymer ?
#
loop_
_entity_poly.entity_id
_entity_poly.type
_entity_poly.pdbx_seq_one_letter_code
_entity_poly.pdbx_strand_id
1 'polypeptide(L)'
;WMDAYQKLIEYKNKHNGCTDVPHDYYEDPQLGRWVAYKRRDKKKLFKSHPERFEMLNSIGFKWKISPSEGSETRDVRTSWMDMYNRLIDYKKQNNDTNVLRSYSKDPKLGRWVSDQRCEYRNDNLQEDRQSMLNKIGFEW
;
A
#
# COMPACT_ATOMS: atom_id res chain seq x y z
N TRP A 1 -7.91 -22.20 -10.85
CA TRP A 1 -8.13 -20.77 -11.21
C TRP A 1 -9.31 -20.23 -10.43
N MET A 2 -10.50 -20.82 -10.59
CA MET A 2 -11.73 -20.39 -9.90
C MET A 2 -11.59 -20.40 -8.38
N ASP A 3 -10.96 -21.42 -7.79
CA ASP A 3 -10.78 -21.48 -6.34
C ASP A 3 -9.90 -20.33 -5.81
N ALA A 4 -8.81 -20.01 -6.50
CA ALA A 4 -7.94 -18.88 -6.15
C ALA A 4 -8.62 -17.53 -6.38
N TYR A 5 -9.46 -17.42 -7.41
CA TYR A 5 -10.28 -16.24 -7.66
C TYR A 5 -11.33 -16.03 -6.56
N GLN A 6 -11.97 -17.09 -6.08
CA GLN A 6 -12.92 -17.04 -4.97
C GLN A 6 -12.23 -16.61 -3.67
N LYS A 7 -11.05 -17.17 -3.38
CA LYS A 7 -10.21 -16.76 -2.24
C LYS A 7 -9.80 -15.29 -2.30
N LEU A 8 -9.55 -14.75 -3.50
CA LEU A 8 -9.27 -13.33 -3.68
C LEU A 8 -10.50 -12.45 -3.41
N ILE A 9 -11.71 -12.91 -3.76
CA ILE A 9 -12.96 -12.21 -3.41
C ILE A 9 -13.16 -12.21 -1.89
N GLU A 10 -12.92 -13.35 -1.23
CA GLU A 10 -13.00 -13.44 0.22
C GLU A 10 -12.00 -12.50 0.90
N TYR A 11 -10.75 -12.48 0.42
CA TYR A 11 -9.75 -11.52 0.88
C TYR A 11 -10.23 -10.08 0.68
N LYS A 12 -10.73 -9.75 -0.52
CA LYS A 12 -11.29 -8.43 -0.82
C LYS A 12 -12.37 -8.02 0.17
N ASN A 13 -13.30 -8.92 0.50
CA ASN A 13 -14.38 -8.66 1.44
C ASN A 13 -13.86 -8.45 2.87
N LYS A 14 -12.83 -9.20 3.29
CA LYS A 14 -12.20 -9.06 4.61
C LYS A 14 -11.34 -7.80 4.73
N HIS A 15 -10.74 -7.34 3.63
CA HIS A 15 -9.78 -6.24 3.60
C HIS A 15 -10.35 -4.97 2.94
N ASN A 16 -11.61 -4.65 3.24
CA ASN A 16 -12.25 -3.38 2.88
C ASN A 16 -12.23 -3.08 1.37
N GLY A 17 -12.46 -4.10 0.54
CA GLY A 17 -12.43 -3.98 -0.91
C GLY A 17 -11.03 -4.06 -1.54
N CYS A 18 -9.98 -4.28 -0.76
CA CYS A 18 -8.60 -4.32 -1.24
C CYS A 18 -8.25 -5.67 -1.88
N THR A 19 -7.67 -5.64 -3.07
CA THR A 19 -7.13 -6.83 -3.78
C THR A 19 -5.62 -6.95 -3.66
N ASP A 20 -5.01 -6.18 -2.75
CA ASP A 20 -3.57 -6.20 -2.52
C ASP A 20 -3.18 -7.26 -1.52
N VAL A 21 -3.00 -8.49 -2.02
CA VAL A 21 -2.55 -9.62 -1.22
C VAL A 21 -1.02 -9.61 -1.16
N PRO A 22 -0.41 -9.57 0.04
CA PRO A 22 1.03 -9.70 0.20
C PRO A 22 1.54 -11.04 -0.34
N HIS A 23 2.77 -11.06 -0.85
CA HIS A 23 3.38 -12.31 -1.35
C HIS A 23 3.49 -13.36 -0.23
N ASP A 24 3.77 -12.92 1.00
CA ASP A 24 3.97 -13.72 2.21
C ASP A 24 2.73 -13.78 3.12
N TYR A 25 1.53 -13.59 2.55
CA TYR A 25 0.26 -13.69 3.29
C TYR A 25 0.17 -15.00 4.08
N TYR A 26 0.29 -14.92 5.41
CA TYR A 26 0.47 -16.08 6.28
C TYR A 26 -0.78 -16.93 6.45
N GLU A 27 -1.98 -16.34 6.32
CA GLU A 27 -3.26 -17.04 6.46
C GLU A 27 -3.55 -17.91 5.22
N ASP A 28 -3.10 -17.48 4.04
CA ASP A 28 -3.11 -18.30 2.82
C ASP A 28 -1.89 -18.00 1.91
N PRO A 29 -0.76 -18.68 2.16
CA PRO A 29 0.46 -18.49 1.36
C PRO A 29 0.33 -18.92 -0.10
N GLN A 30 -0.72 -19.69 -0.45
CA GLN A 30 -0.99 -20.05 -1.84
C GLN A 30 -1.64 -18.87 -2.58
N LEU A 31 -2.55 -18.14 -1.91
CA LEU A 31 -3.17 -16.94 -2.46
C LEU A 31 -2.15 -15.83 -2.72
N GLY A 32 -1.25 -15.55 -1.77
CA GLY A 32 -0.20 -14.53 -1.93
C GLY A 32 0.71 -14.78 -3.13
N ARG A 33 1.21 -16.01 -3.27
CA ARG A 33 2.00 -16.44 -4.45
C ARG A 33 1.20 -16.36 -5.74
N TRP A 34 -0.07 -16.78 -5.71
CA TRP A 34 -0.93 -16.75 -6.88
C TRP A 34 -1.14 -15.33 -7.39
N VAL A 35 -1.46 -14.38 -6.52
CA VAL A 35 -1.63 -12.96 -6.85
C VAL A 35 -0.34 -12.37 -7.43
N ALA A 36 0.81 -12.66 -6.80
CA ALA A 36 2.12 -12.22 -7.30
C ALA A 36 2.41 -12.75 -8.72
N TYR A 37 2.12 -14.02 -8.98
CA TYR A 37 2.28 -14.60 -10.32
C TYR A 37 1.34 -13.97 -11.36
N LYS A 38 0.09 -13.64 -11.00
CA LYS A 38 -0.81 -12.93 -11.92
C LYS A 38 -0.31 -11.54 -12.29
N ARG A 39 0.26 -10.81 -11.32
CA ARG A 39 0.89 -9.50 -11.56
C ARG A 39 2.09 -9.62 -12.50
N ARG A 40 3.00 -10.57 -12.24
CA ARG A 40 4.19 -10.83 -13.08
C ARG A 40 3.81 -11.21 -14.51
N ASP A 41 2.83 -12.09 -14.66
CA ASP A 41 2.47 -12.67 -15.94
C ASP A 41 1.34 -11.90 -16.65
N LYS A 42 1.09 -10.63 -16.28
CA LYS A 42 0.00 -9.79 -16.82
C LYS A 42 -0.12 -9.84 -18.34
N LYS A 43 1.00 -9.63 -19.06
CA LYS A 43 1.03 -9.64 -20.54
C LYS A 43 0.60 -10.99 -21.11
N LYS A 44 1.06 -12.08 -20.50
CA LYS A 44 0.73 -13.45 -20.92
C LYS A 44 -0.75 -13.76 -20.65
N LEU A 45 -1.26 -13.33 -19.50
CA LEU A 45 -2.66 -13.53 -19.12
C LEU A 45 -3.60 -12.76 -20.05
N PHE A 46 -3.32 -11.48 -20.31
CA PHE A 46 -4.09 -10.67 -21.26
C PHE A 46 -4.13 -11.31 -22.66
N LYS A 47 -2.99 -11.80 -23.15
CA LYS A 47 -2.90 -12.40 -24.50
C LYS A 47 -3.55 -13.79 -24.60
N SER A 48 -3.43 -14.62 -23.58
CA SER A 48 -3.80 -16.04 -23.65
C SER A 48 -5.17 -16.34 -23.03
N HIS A 49 -5.64 -15.47 -22.14
CA HIS A 49 -6.88 -15.65 -21.38
C HIS A 49 -7.55 -14.29 -21.08
N PRO A 50 -8.05 -13.59 -22.12
CA PRO A 50 -8.70 -12.29 -21.95
C PRO A 50 -9.90 -12.35 -20.98
N GLU A 51 -10.66 -13.45 -20.96
CA GLU A 51 -11.78 -13.67 -20.05
C GLU A 51 -11.35 -13.63 -18.57
N ARG A 52 -10.18 -14.21 -18.28
CA ARG A 52 -9.59 -14.25 -16.93
C ARG A 52 -9.01 -12.90 -16.52
N PHE A 53 -8.47 -12.17 -17.49
CA PHE A 53 -8.00 -10.82 -17.29
C PHE A 53 -9.17 -9.88 -16.93
N GLU A 54 -10.29 -9.98 -17.65
CA GLU A 54 -11.49 -9.19 -17.36
C GLU A 54 -12.17 -9.56 -16.04
N MET A 55 -12.20 -10.84 -15.68
CA MET A 55 -12.68 -11.25 -14.35
C MET A 55 -11.92 -10.51 -13.23
N LEU A 56 -10.59 -10.43 -13.33
CA LEU A 56 -9.77 -9.72 -12.34
C LEU A 56 -10.02 -8.20 -12.40
N ASN A 57 -10.17 -7.60 -13.58
CA ASN A 57 -10.52 -6.17 -13.70
C ASN A 57 -11.87 -5.85 -13.05
N SER A 58 -12.88 -6.71 -13.25
CA SER A 58 -14.25 -6.50 -12.74
C SER A 58 -14.31 -6.37 -11.22
N ILE A 59 -13.37 -6.99 -10.51
CA ILE A 59 -13.27 -6.91 -9.06
C ILE A 59 -12.28 -5.83 -8.59
N GLY A 60 -11.75 -5.01 -9.49
CA GLY A 60 -10.78 -3.95 -9.17
C GLY A 60 -9.40 -4.50 -8.80
N PHE A 61 -8.93 -5.54 -9.50
CA PHE A 61 -7.62 -6.14 -9.22
C PHE A 61 -6.46 -5.19 -9.50
N LYS A 62 -5.63 -4.95 -8.48
CA LYS A 62 -4.43 -4.11 -8.59
C LYS A 62 -3.29 -4.86 -9.29
N TRP A 63 -3.18 -4.66 -10.61
CA TRP A 63 -2.17 -5.28 -11.49
C TRP A 63 -0.76 -4.77 -11.28
N LYS A 64 -0.65 -3.44 -11.23
CA LYS A 64 0.50 -2.80 -10.66
C LYS A 64 0.09 -2.62 -9.21
N ILE A 65 0.82 -3.26 -8.31
CA ILE A 65 1.06 -2.59 -7.05
C ILE A 65 1.84 -1.37 -7.53
N SER A 66 1.15 -0.25 -7.71
CA SER A 66 1.84 1.02 -7.56
C SER A 66 2.64 0.83 -6.27
N PRO A 67 3.86 1.35 -6.13
CA PRO A 67 4.12 1.90 -4.81
C PRO A 67 2.91 2.83 -4.56
N SER A 68 1.91 2.41 -3.79
CA SER A 68 1.66 3.22 -2.60
C SER A 68 3.03 3.20 -1.95
N GLU A 69 3.76 4.31 -2.01
CA GLU A 69 5.18 4.31 -1.65
C GLU A 69 5.35 3.56 -0.31
N GLY A 70 5.97 2.38 -0.43
CA GLY A 70 5.61 1.22 0.38
C GLY A 70 6.01 -0.12 -0.27
N SER A 71 6.93 -0.10 -1.24
CA SER A 71 7.58 -1.34 -1.72
C SER A 71 8.53 -1.87 -0.66
N GLU A 72 7.94 -2.65 0.24
CA GLU A 72 8.37 -3.96 0.75
C GLU A 72 9.73 -4.44 0.25
N THR A 73 10.76 -4.03 0.98
CA THR A 73 11.80 -5.00 1.35
C THR A 73 11.65 -5.27 2.84
N ARG A 74 11.21 -6.49 3.16
CA ARG A 74 11.54 -7.25 4.38
C ARG A 74 11.18 -6.71 5.77
N ASP A 75 10.23 -5.78 5.95
CA ASP A 75 9.94 -5.33 7.32
C ASP A 75 8.45 -5.01 7.60
N VAL A 76 7.70 -6.08 7.85
CA VAL A 76 6.71 -6.23 8.93
C VAL A 76 5.90 -4.97 9.36
N ARG A 77 4.63 -4.93 8.93
CA ARG A 77 3.46 -4.48 9.72
C ARG A 77 3.39 -3.06 10.29
N THR A 78 4.10 -2.06 9.80
CA THR A 78 3.90 -0.71 10.35
C THR A 78 2.74 0.00 9.66
N SER A 79 1.63 0.20 10.38
CA SER A 79 0.42 0.81 9.85
C SER A 79 0.61 2.30 9.60
N TRP A 80 -0.25 2.92 8.77
CA TRP A 80 -0.22 4.37 8.55
C TRP A 80 -0.34 5.15 9.87
N MET A 81 -1.14 4.65 10.81
CA MET A 81 -1.28 5.26 12.14
C MET A 81 -0.01 5.17 12.98
N ASP A 82 0.75 4.07 12.88
CA ASP A 82 2.02 3.96 13.58
C ASP A 82 3.03 4.99 13.05
N MET A 83 3.08 5.20 11.74
CA MET A 83 3.92 6.25 11.13
C MET A 83 3.46 7.65 11.51
N TYR A 84 2.15 7.88 11.54
CA TYR A 84 1.57 9.13 12.02
C TYR A 84 1.93 9.42 13.49
N ASN A 85 1.87 8.41 14.37
CA ASN A 85 2.31 8.55 15.76
C ASN A 85 3.81 8.85 15.87
N ARG A 86 4.65 8.21 15.04
CA ARG A 86 6.09 8.52 14.96
C ARG A 86 6.34 9.96 14.50
N LEU A 87 5.53 10.48 13.58
CA LEU A 87 5.59 11.88 13.16
C LEU A 87 5.19 12.83 14.30
N ILE A 88 4.17 12.49 15.09
CA ILE A 88 3.80 13.26 16.29
C ILE A 88 4.98 13.32 17.26
N ASP A 89 5.65 12.19 17.51
CA ASP A 89 6.77 12.13 18.43
C ASP A 89 8.00 12.86 17.89
N TYR A 90 8.25 12.80 16.57
CA TYR A 90 9.25 13.63 15.92
C TYR A 90 8.95 15.13 16.12
N LYS A 91 7.69 15.55 15.93
CA LYS A 91 7.28 16.94 16.14
C LYS A 91 7.50 17.39 17.57
N LYS A 92 7.20 16.56 18.57
CA LYS A 92 7.50 16.89 19.98
C LYS A 92 8.99 17.14 20.22
N GLN A 93 9.87 16.42 19.52
CA GLN A 93 11.31 16.51 19.70
C GLN A 93 11.96 17.66 18.93
N ASN A 94 11.45 17.98 17.73
CA ASN A 94 12.08 18.94 16.81
C ASN A 94 11.27 20.22 16.62
N ASN A 95 10.05 20.26 17.16
CA ASN A 95 9.07 21.36 17.04
C ASN A 95 8.63 21.67 15.58
N ASP A 96 8.84 20.73 14.66
CA ASP A 96 8.43 20.83 13.26
C ASP A 96 7.98 19.45 12.72
N THR A 97 7.46 19.43 11.49
CA THR A 97 7.10 18.20 10.79
C THR A 97 8.02 17.90 9.59
N ASN A 98 9.15 18.62 9.51
CA ASN A 98 10.08 18.57 8.39
C ASN A 98 11.09 17.45 8.56
N VAL A 99 10.61 16.22 8.42
CA VAL A 99 11.47 15.04 8.44
C VAL A 99 12.20 14.93 7.10
N LEU A 100 13.54 15.02 7.14
CA LEU A 100 14.36 14.76 5.97
C LEU A 100 14.20 13.32 5.48
N ARG A 101 14.18 13.12 4.16
CA ARG A 101 14.11 11.77 3.56
C ARG A 101 15.24 10.85 4.03
N SER A 102 16.40 11.42 4.34
CA SER A 102 17.59 10.73 4.85
C SER A 102 17.70 10.71 6.38
N TYR A 103 16.62 10.96 7.11
CA TYR A 103 16.63 11.02 8.57
C TYR A 103 17.20 9.73 9.19
N SER A 104 18.38 9.84 9.80
CA SER A 104 19.18 8.68 10.22
C SER A 104 18.64 7.97 11.45
N LYS A 105 17.97 8.70 12.36
CA LYS A 105 17.35 8.11 13.56
C LYS A 105 16.12 7.26 13.21
N ASP A 106 15.43 7.60 12.11
CA ASP A 106 14.27 6.87 11.64
C ASP A 106 14.11 6.99 10.11
N PRO A 107 14.87 6.20 9.34
CA PRO A 107 14.85 6.26 7.88
C PRO A 107 13.47 5.94 7.28
N LYS A 108 12.66 5.15 8.01
CA LYS A 108 11.31 4.78 7.58
C LYS A 108 10.36 5.98 7.67
N LEU A 109 10.45 6.77 8.74
CA LEU A 109 9.63 7.98 8.88
C LEU A 109 9.99 9.03 7.83
N GLY A 110 11.28 9.23 7.56
CA GLY A 110 11.73 10.17 6.52
C GLY A 110 11.21 9.81 5.13
N ARG A 111 11.20 8.52 4.80
CA ARG A 111 10.59 8.03 3.56
C ARG A 111 9.07 8.25 3.56
N TRP A 112 8.38 7.80 4.60
CA TRP A 112 6.92 7.91 4.70
C TRP A 112 6.42 9.36 4.62
N VAL A 113 7.13 10.33 5.23
CA VAL A 113 6.81 11.77 5.14
C VAL A 113 6.94 12.28 3.72
N SER A 114 8.04 11.94 3.03
CA SER A 114 8.22 12.25 1.61
C SER A 114 7.06 11.68 0.78
N ASP A 115 6.63 10.48 1.15
CA ASP A 115 5.57 9.77 0.44
C ASP A 115 4.21 10.46 0.61
N GLN A 116 3.88 10.95 1.81
CA GLN A 116 2.63 11.70 2.03
C GLN A 116 2.58 12.97 1.16
N ARG A 117 3.72 13.67 1.00
CA ARG A 117 3.82 14.85 0.14
C ARG A 117 3.66 14.52 -1.35
N CYS A 118 4.11 13.35 -1.78
CA CYS A 118 3.91 12.87 -3.15
C CYS A 118 2.44 12.50 -3.39
N GLU A 119 1.82 11.76 -2.47
CA GLU A 119 0.42 11.34 -2.58
C GLU A 119 -0.54 12.54 -2.56
N TYR A 120 -0.25 13.58 -1.77
CA TYR A 120 -1.00 14.84 -1.77
C TYR A 120 -0.88 15.60 -3.09
N ARG A 121 0.34 15.74 -3.65
CA ARG A 121 0.56 16.40 -4.94
C ARG A 121 -0.11 15.70 -6.13
N ASN A 122 -0.40 14.40 -6.00
CA ASN A 122 -1.04 13.60 -7.04
C ASN A 122 -2.54 13.36 -6.79
N ASP A 123 -3.16 14.08 -5.84
CA ASP A 123 -4.57 13.94 -5.45
C ASP A 123 -4.99 12.51 -5.02
N ASN A 124 -4.04 11.71 -4.55
CA ASN A 124 -4.25 10.31 -4.19
C ASN A 124 -4.34 10.07 -2.66
N LEU A 125 -4.01 11.08 -1.86
CA LEU A 125 -4.09 10.98 -0.41
C LEU A 125 -5.54 11.10 0.07
N GLN A 126 -5.99 10.15 0.90
CA GLN A 126 -7.35 10.17 1.46
C GLN A 126 -7.60 11.43 2.29
N GLU A 127 -8.77 12.05 2.12
CA GLU A 127 -9.16 13.28 2.84
C GLU A 127 -9.01 13.16 4.36
N ASP A 128 -9.38 12.02 4.96
CA ASP A 128 -9.21 11.79 6.40
C ASP A 128 -7.75 11.89 6.85
N ARG A 129 -6.83 11.35 6.05
CA ARG A 129 -5.38 11.38 6.31
C ARG A 129 -4.81 12.77 6.11
N GLN A 130 -5.26 13.47 5.07
CA GLN A 130 -4.93 14.88 4.87
C GLN A 130 -5.37 15.71 6.08
N SER A 131 -6.61 15.51 6.54
CA SER A 131 -7.16 16.18 7.72
C SER A 131 -6.34 15.90 8.98
N MET A 132 -5.92 14.64 9.20
CA MET A 132 -5.06 14.28 10.33
C MET A 132 -3.67 14.94 10.27
N LEU A 133 -3.04 14.97 9.09
CA LEU A 133 -1.75 15.64 8.89
C LEU A 133 -1.87 17.16 9.07
N ASN A 134 -2.93 17.76 8.52
CA ASN A 134 -3.19 19.19 8.69
C ASN A 134 -3.41 19.57 10.16
N LYS A 135 -4.09 18.72 10.95
CA LYS A 135 -4.30 18.95 12.39
C LYS A 135 -3.01 19.04 13.19
N ILE A 136 -1.95 18.35 12.75
CA ILE A 136 -0.63 18.45 13.38
C ILE A 136 0.25 19.53 12.73
N GLY A 137 -0.29 20.37 11.85
CA GLY A 137 0.47 21.39 11.14
C GLY A 137 1.55 20.79 10.24
N PHE A 138 1.20 19.73 9.51
CA PHE A 138 2.10 19.09 8.56
C PHE A 138 2.43 20.03 7.39
N GLU A 139 3.71 20.16 7.08
CA GLU A 139 4.20 20.94 5.95
C GLU A 139 4.32 20.05 4.70
N TRP A 140 3.49 20.35 3.69
CA TRP A 140 3.36 19.62 2.42
C TRP A 140 4.49 19.86 1.43
#